data_AF-A0A1F6QE55-F1
#
_entry.id   AF-A0A1F6QE55-F1
#
_cell.length_a   1.000
_cell.length_b   1.000
_cell.length_c   1.000
_cell.angle_alpha   90.00
_cell.angle_beta   90.00
_cell.angle_gamma   90.00
#
_symmetry.space_group_name_H-M   'P 1'
#
loop_
_entity.id
_entity.type
_entity.pdbx_description
1 polymer ?
#
loop_
_entity_poly.entity_id
_entity_poly.type
_entity_poly.pdbx_seq_one_letter_code
_entity_poly.pdbx_strand_id
1 'polypeptide(L)'
;MNSLFINKIYRILKRKAESLIGNIYSIEKVLSVMVERPFVLHLEFTNLCNAKCIFCPYQFQKRETVFMSDEIFFKAINDYCEIGGGSVELTPVVGDALIDPKFLDRVKYLRSRPQIDRIHLTTNAILLDKFGIEEILNSGLTSITISTSGFDKEMYHRVYRSTHISV
;
A
#
# COMPACT_ATOMS: atom_id res chain seq x y z
N MET A 1 23.60 2.88 -19.82
CA MET A 1 23.02 3.59 -18.66
C MET A 1 21.71 2.90 -18.30
N ASN A 2 21.57 2.36 -17.08
CA ASN A 2 20.50 1.44 -16.73
C ASN A 2 19.12 2.11 -16.84
N SER A 3 18.13 1.46 -17.46
CA SER A 3 16.78 2.03 -17.71
C SER A 3 16.10 2.49 -16.41
N LEU A 4 16.37 1.78 -15.32
CA LEU A 4 15.97 2.14 -13.95
C LEU A 4 16.49 3.52 -13.52
N PHE A 5 17.73 3.86 -13.86
CA PHE A 5 18.35 5.12 -13.45
C PHE A 5 17.77 6.30 -14.23
N ILE A 6 17.52 6.12 -15.52
CA ILE A 6 16.87 7.11 -16.39
C ILE A 6 15.43 7.36 -15.92
N ASN A 7 14.67 6.30 -15.65
CA ASN A 7 13.31 6.40 -15.11
C ASN A 7 13.28 7.09 -13.74
N LYS A 8 14.27 6.84 -12.89
CA LYS A 8 14.41 7.52 -11.59
C LYS A 8 14.66 9.02 -11.77
N ILE A 9 15.57 9.43 -12.66
CA ILE A 9 15.83 10.85 -12.95
C ILE A 9 14.58 11.52 -13.50
N TYR A 10 13.93 10.92 -14.50
CA TYR A 10 12.69 11.43 -15.07
C TYR A 10 11.62 11.64 -13.99
N ARG A 11 11.41 10.65 -13.12
CA ARG A 11 10.43 10.74 -12.02
C ARG A 11 10.75 11.88 -11.04
N ILE A 12 12.03 12.12 -10.74
CA ILE A 12 12.45 13.21 -9.85
C ILE A 12 12.20 14.57 -10.50
N LEU A 13 12.59 14.73 -11.77
CA LEU A 13 12.40 15.98 -12.51
C LEU A 13 10.91 16.30 -12.68
N LYS A 14 10.11 15.30 -13.07
CA LYS A 14 8.65 15.42 -13.18
C LYS A 14 8.04 15.85 -11.84
N ARG A 15 8.39 15.20 -10.72
CA ARG A 15 7.90 15.60 -9.38
C ARG A 15 8.26 17.04 -9.01
N LYS A 16 9.48 17.48 -9.32
CA LYS A 16 9.90 18.87 -9.05
C LYS A 16 9.10 19.86 -9.89
N ALA A 17 8.90 19.56 -11.17
CA ALA A 17 8.09 20.40 -12.06
C ALA A 17 6.63 20.47 -11.58
N GLU A 18 6.02 19.33 -11.28
CA GLU A 18 4.65 19.25 -10.74
C GLU A 18 4.52 19.98 -9.40
N SER A 19 5.51 19.89 -8.50
CA SER A 19 5.50 20.62 -7.23
C SER A 19 5.62 22.13 -7.42
N LEU A 20 6.41 22.61 -8.39
CA LEU A 20 6.52 24.03 -8.71
C LEU A 20 5.22 24.58 -9.31
N ILE A 21 4.58 23.80 -10.19
CA ILE A 21 3.25 24.12 -10.73
C ILE A 21 2.19 24.07 -9.61
N GLY A 22 2.33 23.14 -8.67
CA GLY A 22 1.49 23.03 -7.48
C GLY A 22 1.40 24.31 -6.68
N ASN A 23 2.51 25.06 -6.57
CA ASN A 23 2.57 26.34 -5.87
C ASN A 23 1.83 27.49 -6.59
N ILE A 24 1.33 27.26 -7.81
CA ILE A 24 0.53 28.22 -8.57
C ILE A 24 -0.95 28.12 -8.16
N TYR A 25 -1.40 26.96 -7.68
CA TYR A 25 -2.77 26.79 -7.25
C TYR A 25 -2.98 27.41 -5.88
N SER A 26 -4.06 28.20 -5.75
CA SER A 26 -4.44 28.75 -4.45
C SER A 26 -4.86 27.62 -3.51
N ILE A 27 -4.57 27.78 -2.22
CA ILE A 27 -4.91 26.79 -1.20
C ILE A 27 -6.42 26.52 -1.16
N GLU A 28 -7.24 27.55 -1.40
CA GLU A 28 -8.70 27.45 -1.44
C GLU A 28 -9.17 26.51 -2.54
N LYS A 29 -8.53 26.56 -3.72
CA LYS A 29 -8.84 25.68 -4.84
C LYS A 29 -8.42 24.23 -4.56
N VAL A 30 -7.30 24.02 -3.88
CA VAL A 30 -6.89 22.66 -3.47
C VAL A 30 -7.89 22.11 -2.46
N LEU A 31 -8.25 22.91 -1.45
CA LEU A 31 -9.22 22.52 -0.42
C LEU A 31 -10.60 22.23 -1.01
N SER A 32 -11.09 23.02 -1.97
CA SER A 32 -12.39 22.76 -2.59
C SER A 32 -12.44 21.40 -3.28
N VAL A 33 -11.39 21.02 -4.00
CA VAL A 33 -11.31 19.69 -4.66
C VAL A 33 -11.15 18.56 -3.62
N MET A 34 -10.42 18.79 -2.52
CA MET A 34 -10.31 17.81 -1.42
C MET A 34 -11.64 17.53 -0.72
N VAL A 35 -12.56 18.49 -0.71
CA VAL A 35 -13.91 18.32 -0.13
C VAL A 35 -14.81 17.52 -1.07
N GLU A 36 -14.61 17.61 -2.38
CA GLU A 36 -15.45 16.92 -3.37
C GLU A 36 -15.23 15.41 -3.39
N ARG A 37 -13.98 14.95 -3.16
CA ARG A 37 -13.66 13.52 -3.19
C ARG A 37 -12.36 13.17 -2.44
N PRO A 38 -12.22 11.91 -1.96
CA PRO A 38 -10.95 11.43 -1.46
C PRO A 38 -9.91 11.32 -2.59
N PHE A 39 -8.65 11.65 -2.27
CA PHE A 39 -7.50 11.46 -3.17
C PHE A 39 -6.78 10.13 -2.96
N VAL A 40 -6.99 9.48 -1.82
CA VAL A 40 -6.40 8.19 -1.50
C VAL A 40 -7.48 7.26 -0.95
N LEU A 41 -7.60 6.08 -1.53
CA LEU A 41 -8.41 4.99 -1.00
C LEU A 41 -7.53 4.04 -0.18
N HIS A 42 -7.88 3.86 1.09
CA HIS A 42 -7.18 2.96 2.01
C HIS A 42 -7.91 1.62 2.04
N LEU A 43 -7.21 0.53 1.70
CA LEU A 43 -7.77 -0.82 1.68
C LEU A 43 -7.06 -1.72 2.70
N GLU A 44 -7.83 -2.22 3.66
CA GLU A 44 -7.42 -3.27 4.60
C GLU A 44 -7.94 -4.62 4.07
N PHE A 45 -7.12 -5.37 3.32
CA PHE A 45 -7.54 -6.68 2.80
C PHE A 45 -7.81 -7.69 3.92
N THR A 46 -7.07 -7.59 5.01
CA THR A 46 -7.32 -8.29 6.27
C THR A 46 -6.69 -7.50 7.40
N ASN A 47 -7.28 -7.60 8.59
CA ASN A 47 -6.68 -7.10 9.83
C ASN A 47 -5.72 -8.12 10.48
N LEU A 48 -5.50 -9.29 9.87
CA LEU A 48 -4.54 -10.30 10.33
C LEU A 48 -3.10 -9.84 10.04
N CYS A 49 -2.18 -10.09 10.98
CA CYS A 49 -0.74 -9.82 10.83
C CYS A 49 0.06 -11.02 11.35
N ASN A 50 1.19 -11.31 10.69
CA ASN A 50 2.14 -12.36 11.05
C ASN A 50 3.25 -11.86 11.99
N ALA A 51 3.14 -10.62 12.46
CA ALA A 51 3.99 -10.03 13.49
C ALA A 51 3.12 -9.48 14.64
N LYS A 52 3.67 -9.52 15.86
CA LYS A 52 3.03 -8.96 17.07
C LYS A 52 3.88 -7.82 17.62
N CYS A 53 4.14 -6.83 16.77
CA CYS A 53 5.10 -5.78 17.06
C CYS A 53 4.75 -5.04 18.35
N ILE A 54 5.75 -4.74 19.19
CA ILE A 54 5.54 -4.18 20.54
C ILE A 54 4.82 -2.84 20.54
N PHE A 55 5.02 -2.05 19.49
CA PHE A 55 4.45 -0.72 19.31
C PHE A 55 3.11 -0.75 18.56
N CYS A 56 2.73 -1.89 17.97
CA CYS A 56 1.58 -1.96 17.08
C CYS A 56 0.28 -2.19 17.88
N PRO A 57 -0.81 -1.44 17.58
CA PRO A 57 -2.11 -1.66 18.22
C PRO A 57 -2.75 -3.00 17.85
N TYR A 58 -2.22 -3.73 16.86
CA TYR A 58 -2.70 -5.06 16.41
C TYR A 58 -2.92 -6.03 17.58
N GLN A 59 -2.04 -6.05 18.59
CA GLN A 59 -2.16 -6.96 19.73
C GLN A 59 -3.31 -6.63 20.70
N PHE A 60 -3.88 -5.42 20.60
CA PHE A 60 -4.96 -4.93 21.44
C PHE A 60 -6.30 -4.87 20.71
N GLN A 61 -6.35 -5.29 19.43
CA GLN A 61 -7.58 -5.23 18.67
C GLN A 61 -8.62 -6.21 19.23
N LYS A 62 -9.87 -5.75 19.30
CA LYS A 62 -11.04 -6.57 19.67
C LYS A 62 -11.92 -6.92 18.46
N ARG A 63 -11.57 -6.40 17.29
CA ARG A 63 -12.29 -6.67 16.03
C ARG A 63 -12.11 -8.14 15.66
N GLU A 64 -13.15 -8.73 15.11
CA GLU A 64 -13.06 -10.04 14.49
C GLU A 64 -11.99 -10.02 13.39
N THR A 65 -11.21 -11.10 13.31
CA THR A 65 -10.22 -11.24 12.24
C THR A 65 -10.92 -11.73 10.98
N VAL A 66 -10.90 -10.93 9.93
CA VAL A 66 -11.62 -11.20 8.68
C VAL A 66 -10.77 -10.90 7.46
N PHE A 67 -11.13 -11.53 6.35
CA PHE A 67 -10.68 -11.13 5.02
C PHE A 67 -11.79 -10.33 4.35
N MET A 68 -11.43 -9.24 3.68
CA MET A 68 -12.35 -8.43 2.89
C MET A 68 -12.98 -9.31 1.79
N SER A 69 -14.30 -9.32 1.69
CA SER A 69 -14.99 -10.05 0.62
C SER A 69 -14.70 -9.43 -0.75
N ASP A 70 -14.81 -10.23 -1.81
CA ASP A 70 -14.64 -9.74 -3.18
C ASP A 70 -15.73 -8.71 -3.54
N GLU A 71 -16.95 -8.88 -3.03
CA GLU A 71 -18.05 -7.94 -3.19
C GLU A 71 -17.67 -6.54 -2.68
N ILE A 72 -17.18 -6.45 -1.43
CA ILE A 72 -16.76 -5.18 -0.83
C ILE A 72 -15.58 -4.58 -1.59
N PHE A 73 -14.60 -5.43 -1.97
CA PHE A 73 -13.43 -4.99 -2.72
C PHE A 73 -13.81 -4.36 -4.06
N PHE A 74 -14.62 -5.05 -4.86
CA PHE A 74 -15.04 -4.54 -6.16
C PHE A 74 -15.91 -3.30 -6.03
N LYS A 75 -16.85 -3.28 -5.07
CA LYS A 75 -17.67 -2.11 -4.81
C LYS A 75 -16.82 -0.88 -4.46
N ALA A 76 -15.93 -1.00 -3.49
CA ALA A 76 -15.10 0.12 -3.03
C ALA A 76 -14.24 0.72 -4.16
N ILE A 77 -13.67 -0.14 -5.01
CA ILE A 77 -12.84 0.32 -6.14
C ILE A 77 -13.68 0.96 -7.24
N ASN A 78 -14.84 0.37 -7.57
CA ASN A 78 -15.70 0.90 -8.61
C ASN A 78 -16.26 2.27 -8.21
N ASP A 79 -16.82 2.39 -7.00
CA ASP A 79 -17.29 3.67 -6.45
C ASP A 79 -16.17 4.72 -6.46
N TYR A 80 -14.96 4.34 -6.04
CA TYR A 80 -13.81 5.25 -6.03
C TYR A 80 -13.40 5.71 -7.43
N CYS A 81 -13.45 4.81 -8.42
CA CYS A 81 -13.15 5.14 -9.82
C CYS A 81 -14.22 6.02 -10.46
N GLU A 82 -15.50 5.83 -10.10
CA GLU A 82 -16.63 6.63 -10.60
C GLU A 82 -16.52 8.11 -10.18
N ILE A 83 -16.00 8.37 -8.98
CA ILE A 83 -15.76 9.74 -8.50
C ILE A 83 -14.39 10.31 -8.92
N GLY A 84 -13.64 9.61 -9.78
CA GLY A 84 -12.40 10.11 -10.40
C GLY A 84 -11.10 9.45 -9.93
N GLY A 85 -11.15 8.54 -8.95
CA GLY A 85 -10.01 7.73 -8.52
C GLY A 85 -8.82 8.50 -7.93
N GLY A 86 -7.62 7.94 -8.04
CA GLY A 86 -6.39 8.46 -7.44
C GLY A 86 -5.50 7.35 -6.90
N SER A 87 -4.90 7.56 -5.74
CA SER A 87 -3.95 6.62 -5.15
C SER A 87 -4.64 5.58 -4.27
N VAL A 88 -4.06 4.38 -4.18
CA VAL A 88 -4.52 3.31 -3.30
C VAL A 88 -3.41 2.92 -2.34
N GLU A 89 -3.72 2.92 -1.04
CA GLU A 89 -2.81 2.51 0.04
C GLU A 89 -3.26 1.17 0.61
N LEU A 90 -2.38 0.17 0.53
CA LEU A 90 -2.58 -1.17 1.10
C LEU A 90 -1.93 -1.23 2.48
N THR A 91 -2.70 -1.69 3.48
CA THR A 91 -2.31 -1.77 4.90
C THR A 91 -2.39 -0.42 5.66
N PRO A 92 -3.56 0.20 5.80
CA PRO A 92 -3.68 1.56 6.33
C PRO A 92 -3.61 1.69 7.86
N VAL A 93 -3.85 0.61 8.62
CA VAL A 93 -3.95 0.69 10.09
C VAL A 93 -3.23 -0.46 10.78
N VAL A 94 -3.73 -1.69 10.61
CA VAL A 94 -3.13 -2.92 11.12
C VAL A 94 -3.20 -4.00 10.05
N GLY A 95 -2.63 -5.17 10.34
CA GLY A 95 -2.58 -6.28 9.41
C GLY A 95 -1.35 -6.24 8.50
N ASP A 96 -1.24 -7.20 7.61
CA ASP A 96 -0.30 -7.16 6.47
C ASP A 96 -1.00 -7.70 5.22
N ALA A 97 -1.04 -6.90 4.15
CA ALA A 97 -1.74 -7.25 2.92
C ALA A 97 -1.19 -8.53 2.25
N LEU A 98 0.07 -8.89 2.50
CA LEU A 98 0.69 -10.13 1.98
C LEU A 98 0.10 -11.41 2.59
N ILE A 99 -0.71 -11.30 3.65
CA ILE A 99 -1.43 -12.45 4.21
C ILE A 99 -2.60 -12.87 3.32
N ASP A 100 -3.21 -11.92 2.59
CA ASP A 100 -4.32 -12.22 1.69
C ASP A 100 -3.85 -13.15 0.55
N PRO A 101 -4.40 -14.37 0.42
CA PRO A 101 -4.05 -15.26 -0.68
C PRO A 101 -4.38 -14.67 -2.07
N LYS A 102 -5.31 -13.71 -2.16
CA LYS A 102 -5.69 -13.01 -3.39
C LYS A 102 -4.90 -11.72 -3.61
N PHE A 103 -3.85 -11.45 -2.83
CA PHE A 103 -3.09 -10.20 -2.87
C PHE A 103 -2.68 -9.78 -4.29
N LEU A 104 -2.02 -10.67 -5.04
CA LEU A 104 -1.56 -10.36 -6.40
C LEU A 104 -2.73 -10.08 -7.36
N ASP A 105 -3.81 -10.86 -7.30
CA ASP A 105 -4.98 -10.67 -8.16
C ASP A 105 -5.66 -9.33 -7.89
N ARG A 106 -5.77 -8.94 -6.62
CA ARG A 106 -6.29 -7.64 -6.21
C ARG A 106 -5.41 -6.50 -6.72
N VAL A 107 -4.08 -6.62 -6.62
CA VAL A 107 -3.14 -5.61 -7.15
C VAL A 107 -3.25 -5.50 -8.67
N LYS A 108 -3.31 -6.63 -9.39
CA LYS A 108 -3.48 -6.67 -10.85
C LYS A 108 -4.82 -6.02 -11.27
N TYR A 109 -5.90 -6.29 -10.53
CA TYR A 109 -7.19 -5.64 -10.75
C TYR A 109 -7.12 -4.13 -10.52
N LEU A 110 -6.53 -3.67 -9.41
CA LEU A 110 -6.32 -2.24 -9.15
C LEU A 110 -5.54 -1.57 -10.30
N ARG A 111 -4.45 -2.20 -10.75
CA ARG A 111 -3.62 -1.66 -11.85
C ARG A 111 -4.36 -1.62 -13.19
N SER A 112 -5.35 -2.47 -13.40
CA SER A 112 -6.19 -2.45 -14.61
C SER A 112 -7.11 -1.24 -14.71
N ARG A 113 -7.29 -0.48 -13.62
CA ARG A 113 -8.16 0.70 -13.58
C ARG A 113 -7.38 1.96 -13.98
N PRO A 114 -7.75 2.66 -15.08
CA PRO A 114 -7.02 3.84 -15.53
C PRO A 114 -7.13 5.02 -14.55
N GLN A 115 -8.15 5.06 -13.70
CA GLN A 115 -8.33 6.07 -12.65
C GLN A 115 -7.41 5.84 -11.45
N ILE A 116 -6.74 4.69 -11.35
CA ILE A 116 -5.79 4.40 -10.27
C ILE A 116 -4.38 4.75 -10.73
N ASP A 117 -3.83 5.84 -10.19
CA ASP A 117 -2.50 6.31 -10.56
C ASP A 117 -1.39 5.53 -9.85
N ARG A 118 -1.58 5.27 -8.56
CA ARG A 118 -0.54 4.74 -7.67
C ARG A 118 -1.10 3.67 -6.76
N ILE A 119 -0.33 2.61 -6.56
CA ILE A 119 -0.63 1.54 -5.61
C ILE A 119 0.55 1.40 -4.66
N HIS A 120 0.30 1.71 -3.39
CA HIS A 120 1.30 1.71 -2.33
C HIS A 120 1.08 0.51 -1.42
N LEU A 121 2.13 -0.25 -1.16
CA LEU A 121 2.13 -1.33 -0.17
C LEU A 121 3.04 -0.94 0.99
N THR A 122 2.51 -0.93 2.20
CA THR A 122 3.31 -0.99 3.42
C THR A 122 3.24 -2.40 4.00
N THR A 123 4.40 -3.03 4.23
CA THR A 123 4.50 -4.44 4.67
C THR A 123 5.72 -4.68 5.54
N ASN A 124 5.66 -5.69 6.40
CA ASN A 124 6.83 -6.21 7.11
C ASN A 124 7.74 -7.10 6.21
N ALA A 125 7.30 -7.40 4.99
CA ALA A 125 7.98 -8.20 3.97
C ALA A 125 8.32 -9.65 4.34
N ILE A 126 7.82 -10.16 5.48
CA ILE A 126 8.08 -11.55 5.93
C ILE A 126 7.47 -12.58 4.96
N LEU A 127 6.36 -12.25 4.29
CA LEU A 127 5.65 -13.12 3.34
C LEU A 127 5.85 -12.70 1.88
N LEU A 128 6.84 -11.84 1.59
CA LEU A 128 7.01 -11.29 0.25
C LEU A 128 7.41 -12.36 -0.78
N ASP A 129 8.19 -13.34 -0.34
CA ASP A 129 8.69 -14.46 -1.14
C ASP A 129 7.59 -15.45 -1.55
N LYS A 130 6.52 -15.59 -0.75
CA LYS A 130 5.34 -16.44 -1.05
C LYS A 130 4.75 -16.20 -2.44
N PHE A 131 4.82 -14.97 -2.93
CA PHE A 131 4.22 -14.56 -4.21
C PHE A 131 5.18 -14.64 -5.39
N GLY A 132 6.48 -14.86 -5.14
CA GLY A 132 7.52 -14.77 -6.15
C GLY A 132 7.95 -13.33 -6.43
N ILE A 133 9.25 -13.07 -6.39
CA ILE A 133 9.83 -11.73 -6.57
C ILE A 133 9.43 -11.13 -7.92
N GLU A 134 9.48 -11.91 -8.99
CA GLU A 134 9.11 -11.46 -10.34
C GLU A 134 7.65 -11.05 -10.43
N GLU A 135 6.73 -11.80 -9.82
CA GLU A 135 5.32 -11.44 -9.81
C GLU A 135 5.07 -10.15 -9.02
N ILE A 136 5.76 -9.96 -7.89
CA ILE A 136 5.66 -8.72 -7.10
C ILE A 136 6.18 -7.53 -7.92
N LEU A 137 7.35 -7.67 -8.57
CA LEU A 137 7.95 -6.61 -9.36
C LEU A 137 7.09 -6.23 -10.58
N ASN A 138 6.41 -7.21 -11.18
CA ASN A 138 5.57 -7.02 -12.36
C ASN A 138 4.07 -6.81 -12.04
N SER A 139 3.67 -6.92 -10.76
CA SER A 139 2.27 -6.81 -10.31
C SER A 139 1.61 -5.47 -10.63
N GLY A 140 2.42 -4.43 -10.81
CA GLY A 140 1.95 -3.06 -10.96
C GLY A 140 1.91 -2.28 -9.65
N LEU A 141 2.55 -2.73 -8.56
CA LEU A 141 2.81 -1.87 -7.41
C LEU A 141 3.65 -0.65 -7.82
N THR A 142 3.30 0.53 -7.30
CA THR A 142 4.06 1.77 -7.54
C THR A 142 5.22 1.90 -6.57
N SER A 143 5.02 1.48 -5.32
CA SER A 143 6.08 1.42 -4.33
C SER A 143 5.77 0.41 -3.24
N ILE A 144 6.84 -0.11 -2.64
CA ILE A 144 6.80 -0.95 -1.46
C ILE A 144 7.57 -0.23 -0.36
N THR A 145 6.90 0.02 0.75
CA THR A 145 7.48 0.51 1.99
C THR A 145 7.67 -0.68 2.91
N ILE A 146 8.93 -1.02 3.18
CA ILE A 146 9.27 -2.13 4.08
C ILE A 146 9.45 -1.58 5.49
N SER A 147 8.53 -1.99 6.37
CA SER A 147 8.64 -1.74 7.80
C SER A 147 9.62 -2.75 8.38
N THR A 148 10.67 -2.26 9.05
CA THR A 148 11.62 -3.08 9.80
C THR A 148 12.11 -2.32 11.04
N SER A 149 12.81 -2.98 11.95
CA SER A 149 13.38 -2.35 13.14
C SER A 149 14.75 -2.86 13.48
N GLY A 150 15.59 -1.95 13.98
CA GLY A 150 16.92 -2.26 14.47
C GLY A 150 17.92 -2.58 13.37
N PHE A 151 19.16 -2.84 13.81
CA PHE A 151 20.26 -3.25 12.94
C PHE A 151 20.87 -4.59 13.36
N ASP A 152 20.25 -5.27 14.34
CA ASP A 152 20.65 -6.58 14.85
C ASP A 152 19.44 -7.51 15.04
N LYS A 153 19.72 -8.81 15.08
CA LYS A 153 18.71 -9.87 15.15
C LYS A 153 17.92 -9.80 16.44
N GLU A 154 18.60 -9.51 17.54
CA GLU A 154 18.03 -9.46 18.88
C GLU A 154 16.99 -8.33 18.98
N MET A 155 17.29 -7.15 18.44
CA MET A 155 16.40 -6.00 18.38
C MET A 155 15.20 -6.28 17.49
N TYR A 156 15.41 -6.87 16.31
CA TYR A 156 14.32 -7.27 15.44
C TYR A 156 13.34 -8.19 16.18
N HIS A 157 13.83 -9.24 16.85
CA HIS A 157 12.96 -10.15 17.61
C HIS A 157 12.27 -9.47 18.79
N ARG A 158 12.96 -8.59 19.53
CA ARG A 158 12.35 -7.83 20.64
C ARG A 158 11.19 -6.96 20.14
N VAL A 159 11.33 -6.34 18.97
CA VAL A 159 10.40 -5.34 18.45
C VAL A 159 9.28 -5.97 17.62
N TYR A 160 9.58 -6.82 16.63
CA TYR A 160 8.57 -7.39 15.73
C TYR A 160 7.82 -8.56 16.35
N ARG A 161 8.45 -9.30 17.26
CA ARG A 161 7.91 -10.53 17.87
C ARG A 161 7.24 -11.44 16.82
N SER A 162 7.86 -11.52 15.64
CA SER A 162 7.35 -12.33 14.54
C SER A 162 7.49 -13.80 14.91
N THR A 163 6.41 -14.54 14.71
CA THR A 163 6.45 -16.00 14.77
C THR A 163 6.91 -16.50 13.42
N HIS A 164 7.82 -17.50 13.36
CA HIS A 164 8.01 -18.26 12.13
C HIS A 164 6.67 -18.92 11.79
N ILE A 165 5.90 -18.29 10.91
CA ILE A 165 4.74 -18.92 10.30
C ILE A 165 5.32 -19.74 9.15
N SER A 166 5.54 -21.03 9.41
CA SER A 166 5.62 -22.01 8.34
C SER A 166 4.25 -22.02 7.67
N VAL A 167 4.11 -21.28 6.57
CA VAL A 167 2.99 -21.43 5.63
C VAL A 167 3.30 -22.56 4.67
#